data_AF-A0A8C7KI99-F1
#
_entry.id   AF-A0A8C7KI99-F1
#
_cell.length_a   1.000
_cell.length_b   1.000
_cell.length_c   1.000
_cell.angle_alpha   90.00
_cell.angle_beta   90.00
_cell.angle_gamma   90.00
#
_symmetry.space_group_name_H-M   'P 1'
#
loop_
_entity.id
_entity.type
_entity.pdbx_description
1 polymer ?
#
loop_
_entity_poly.entity_id
_entity_poly.type
_entity_poly.pdbx_seq_one_letter_code
_entity_poly.pdbx_strand_id
1 'polypeptide(L)'
;FHGNFPSKDLIPPSVCNLLNSSTIYANNEVSLAEVDIYGFDYDYTLALYSDALNTMIYNTARDFLIEHFKYPEGIRKYDYIPNFAARGLHYDIQKGLLMKIDAFHYIQLGTVYRGLNPVPDEEVLRLYGGTHHVPLQQVSGFYGKGPKVKQFMDIFSIPEMTLLAVANDFFISNDIEYDPEHLYKDVSEAIGMVHIKGYMYKWIMQDLEKYILGRDETYAVLHRLVSHGKKLFLITNSPFSFVDKGMRYMVGKDWRDFFDVVIVQADKPHFFNDCVKPFRRLDGNGDLQWDKINSLDKGQIYKQGNLYDFLRLTGWRGSSVLYFGDHLYSDLADLMLRHGWRTGAIVPELDLETKVVNTEQYAQSLTWLQALTGLLERMQMHRDSQSREVLQDWLKEREELRLRTKNLFNPQFGSIFRTCHNPTYFSRRLCRFSDVYMASISCLLNYDLSYTFYPRRTPLQHEAPLWMDQLCTGCMKTPFLEEMAHIR
;
A
#
# COMPACT_ATOMS: atom_id res chain seq x y z
N PHE A 1 -27.64 25.60 19.29
CA PHE A 1 -26.76 25.22 20.41
C PHE A 1 -25.53 26.12 20.38
N HIS A 2 -25.59 27.24 21.10
CA HIS A 2 -24.46 28.16 21.24
C HIS A 2 -23.60 27.74 22.44
N GLY A 3 -22.48 27.08 22.16
CA GLY A 3 -21.38 26.93 23.10
C GLY A 3 -20.34 28.01 22.82
N ASN A 4 -20.01 28.82 23.83
CA ASN A 4 -18.90 29.75 23.80
C ASN A 4 -17.57 28.98 23.65
N PHE A 5 -17.05 28.86 22.44
CA PHE A 5 -15.65 28.49 22.23
C PHE A 5 -14.77 29.76 22.28
N PRO A 6 -13.64 29.76 23.00
CA PRO A 6 -12.73 30.91 23.01
C PRO A 6 -12.16 31.13 21.60
N SER A 7 -12.44 32.30 21.02
CA SER A 7 -12.07 32.66 19.64
C SER A 7 -10.56 32.81 19.38
N LYS A 8 -9.70 32.51 20.36
CA LYS A 8 -8.24 32.64 20.25
C LYS A 8 -7.57 31.40 19.63
N ASP A 9 -8.30 30.30 19.45
CA ASP A 9 -7.79 29.06 18.84
C ASP A 9 -8.24 28.86 17.38
N LEU A 10 -8.97 29.82 16.80
CA LEU A 10 -9.40 29.78 15.40
C LEU A 10 -8.36 30.45 14.51
N ILE A 11 -7.61 29.62 13.79
CA ILE A 11 -6.65 30.04 12.77
C ILE A 11 -7.44 30.49 11.51
N PRO A 12 -7.05 31.60 10.85
CA PRO A 12 -7.63 31.97 9.56
C PRO A 12 -7.45 30.87 8.50
N PRO A 13 -8.36 30.74 7.51
CA PRO A 13 -8.28 29.73 6.44
C PRO A 13 -7.00 29.77 5.59
N SER A 14 -6.22 30.84 5.69
CA SER A 14 -4.97 31.05 4.95
C SER A 14 -3.75 30.32 5.54
N VAL A 15 -3.87 29.68 6.70
CA VAL A 15 -2.80 28.86 7.29
C VAL A 15 -3.26 27.39 7.36
N CYS A 16 -3.50 26.81 6.19
CA CYS A 16 -3.75 25.37 6.10
C CYS A 16 -2.45 24.61 6.30
N ASN A 17 -2.30 24.16 7.54
CA ASN A 17 -1.20 23.38 8.05
C ASN A 17 -0.76 22.28 7.09
N LEU A 18 0.57 22.17 6.92
CA LEU A 18 1.28 21.06 6.31
C LEU A 18 0.63 19.72 6.71
N LEU A 19 0.33 18.87 5.75
CA LEU A 19 -0.19 17.52 5.99
C LEU A 19 0.78 16.77 6.89
N ASN A 20 0.32 16.25 8.03
CA ASN A 20 1.17 15.46 8.91
C ASN A 20 1.23 14.01 8.41
N SER A 21 2.41 13.44 8.20
CA SER A 21 2.54 12.04 7.75
C SER A 21 2.05 11.02 8.78
N SER A 22 1.89 11.44 10.05
CA SER A 22 1.31 10.63 11.12
C SER A 22 -0.23 10.73 11.21
N THR A 23 -0.89 11.28 10.18
CA THR A 23 -2.36 11.41 10.10
C THR A 23 -3.01 10.11 9.64
N ILE A 24 -4.17 9.79 10.21
CA ILE A 24 -5.06 8.75 9.70
C ILE A 24 -6.07 9.36 8.74
N TYR A 25 -6.14 8.83 7.52
CA TYR A 25 -7.05 9.29 6.47
C TYR A 25 -8.28 8.37 6.41
N ALA A 26 -9.45 8.97 6.26
CA ALA A 26 -10.73 8.28 6.32
C ALA A 26 -11.42 8.23 4.95
N ASN A 27 -11.75 7.02 4.49
CA ASN A 27 -12.63 6.76 3.35
C ASN A 27 -14.08 6.63 3.78
N ASN A 28 -14.33 6.11 4.99
CA ASN A 28 -15.63 6.00 5.62
C ASN A 28 -15.58 6.54 7.06
N GLU A 29 -16.76 6.72 7.65
CA GLU A 29 -16.88 7.09 9.05
C GLU A 29 -16.48 5.91 9.95
N VAL A 30 -15.56 6.16 10.89
CA VAL A 30 -15.09 5.16 11.86
C VAL A 30 -14.96 5.81 13.23
N SER A 31 -15.78 5.37 14.18
CA SER A 31 -15.65 5.74 15.59
C SER A 31 -14.78 4.71 16.31
N LEU A 32 -13.64 5.13 16.86
CA LEU A 32 -12.77 4.25 17.65
C LEU A 32 -13.44 3.82 18.97
N ALA A 33 -14.43 4.59 19.45
CA ALA A 33 -15.19 4.28 20.66
C ALA A 33 -15.99 2.98 20.49
N GLU A 34 -16.48 2.71 19.29
CA GLU A 34 -17.29 1.53 18.94
C GLU A 34 -16.45 0.28 18.67
N VAL A 35 -15.12 0.44 18.51
CA VAL A 35 -14.21 -0.67 18.22
C VAL A 35 -13.69 -1.25 19.53
N ASP A 36 -14.04 -2.50 19.80
CA ASP A 36 -13.59 -3.24 20.99
C ASP A 36 -12.50 -4.26 20.70
N ILE A 37 -12.39 -4.67 19.43
CA ILE A 37 -11.47 -5.72 18.99
C ILE A 37 -10.59 -5.18 17.87
N TYR A 38 -9.28 -5.28 18.05
CA TYR A 38 -8.26 -4.83 17.11
C TYR A 38 -7.48 -6.04 16.58
N GLY A 39 -7.52 -6.23 15.27
CA GLY A 39 -6.79 -7.29 14.60
C GLY A 39 -5.65 -6.75 13.77
N PHE A 40 -4.58 -7.51 13.66
CA PHE A 40 -3.39 -7.10 12.90
C PHE A 40 -2.90 -8.23 12.01
N ASP A 41 -2.38 -7.87 10.83
CA ASP A 41 -1.32 -8.63 10.19
C ASP A 41 0.04 -8.37 10.87
N TYR A 42 1.03 -9.21 10.60
CA TYR A 42 2.38 -9.08 11.13
C TYR A 42 3.30 -8.32 10.18
N ASP A 43 3.64 -8.92 9.04
CA ASP A 43 4.59 -8.40 8.05
C ASP A 43 4.06 -7.09 7.46
N TYR A 44 4.89 -6.04 7.39
CA TYR A 44 4.53 -4.68 6.94
C TYR A 44 3.33 -4.00 7.64
N THR A 45 2.80 -4.60 8.71
CA THR A 45 1.72 -4.03 9.52
C THR A 45 2.19 -3.74 10.95
N LEU A 46 2.52 -4.78 11.73
CA LEU A 46 3.17 -4.61 13.04
C LEU A 46 4.69 -4.46 12.89
N ALA A 47 5.29 -5.24 11.99
CA ALA A 47 6.72 -5.24 11.69
C ALA A 47 6.97 -4.54 10.34
N LEU A 48 7.36 -3.28 10.38
CA LEU A 48 7.78 -2.55 9.20
C LEU A 48 9.22 -2.92 8.85
N TYR A 49 9.50 -3.22 7.58
CA TYR A 49 10.83 -3.63 7.14
C TYR A 49 11.59 -2.52 6.41
N SER A 50 12.91 -2.53 6.56
CA SER A 50 13.86 -1.68 5.83
C SER A 50 13.94 -2.03 4.34
N ASP A 51 14.08 -1.01 3.50
CA ASP A 51 14.31 -1.14 2.05
C ASP A 51 15.56 -1.94 1.69
N ALA A 52 16.50 -2.12 2.64
CA ALA A 52 17.66 -2.99 2.45
C ALA A 52 17.27 -4.44 2.10
N LEU A 53 16.07 -4.87 2.49
CA LEU A 53 15.54 -6.20 2.16
C LEU A 53 15.30 -6.35 0.64
N ASN A 54 14.90 -5.29 -0.05
CA ASN A 54 14.60 -5.32 -1.48
C ASN A 54 15.83 -5.72 -2.30
N THR A 55 17.00 -5.17 -1.97
CA THR A 55 18.28 -5.52 -2.59
C THR A 55 18.63 -6.99 -2.39
N MET A 56 18.41 -7.53 -1.19
CA MET A 56 18.72 -8.93 -0.86
C MET A 56 17.79 -9.90 -1.61
N ILE A 57 16.49 -9.60 -1.66
CA ILE A 57 15.50 -10.37 -2.41
C ILE A 57 15.87 -10.36 -3.90
N TYR A 58 16.13 -9.19 -4.47
CA TYR A 58 16.52 -9.03 -5.87
C TYR A 58 17.78 -9.84 -6.20
N ASN A 59 18.86 -9.66 -5.43
CA ASN A 59 20.15 -10.32 -5.71
C ASN A 59 20.02 -11.84 -5.64
N THR A 60 19.31 -12.36 -4.64
CA THR A 60 19.12 -13.80 -4.47
C THR A 60 18.24 -14.39 -5.56
N ALA A 61 17.16 -13.69 -5.95
CA ALA A 61 16.30 -14.12 -7.06
C ALA A 61 17.05 -14.09 -8.40
N ARG A 62 17.87 -13.06 -8.65
CA ARG A 62 18.77 -12.99 -9.82
C ARG A 62 19.73 -14.17 -9.85
N ASP A 63 20.34 -14.51 -8.72
CA ASP A 63 21.26 -15.65 -8.64
C ASP A 63 20.50 -16.98 -8.87
N PHE A 64 19.25 -17.12 -8.40
CA PHE A 64 18.41 -18.27 -8.75
C PHE A 64 18.09 -18.37 -10.25
N LEU A 65 17.85 -17.25 -10.94
CA LEU A 65 17.66 -17.26 -12.40
C LEU A 65 18.88 -17.86 -13.11
N ILE A 66 20.08 -17.50 -12.66
CA ILE A 66 21.34 -18.02 -13.22
C ILE A 66 21.50 -19.51 -12.86
N GLU A 67 21.41 -19.85 -11.57
CA GLU A 67 21.76 -21.17 -11.07
C GLU A 67 20.74 -22.25 -11.41
N HIS A 68 19.44 -21.92 -11.33
CA HIS A 68 18.33 -22.86 -11.48
C HIS A 68 17.69 -22.78 -12.87
N PHE A 69 17.47 -21.57 -13.39
CA PHE A 69 16.81 -21.35 -14.70
C PHE A 69 17.81 -21.19 -15.85
N LYS A 70 19.12 -21.20 -15.55
CA LYS A 70 20.20 -21.14 -16.55
C LYS A 70 20.17 -19.86 -17.40
N TYR A 71 19.74 -18.75 -16.80
CA TYR A 71 19.86 -17.43 -17.43
C TYR A 71 21.35 -17.10 -17.64
N PRO A 72 21.70 -16.33 -18.69
CA PRO A 72 23.08 -15.99 -18.96
C PRO A 72 23.74 -15.25 -17.79
N GLU A 73 24.96 -15.65 -17.43
CA GLU A 73 25.74 -15.05 -16.31
C GLU A 73 25.91 -13.53 -16.43
N GLY A 74 25.83 -13.00 -17.66
CA GLY A 74 25.88 -11.57 -17.94
C GLY A 74 24.81 -10.76 -17.21
N ILE A 75 23.69 -11.35 -16.78
CA ILE A 75 22.67 -10.66 -15.98
C ILE A 75 23.18 -10.24 -14.59
N ARG A 76 24.24 -10.89 -14.07
CA ARG A 76 24.87 -10.57 -12.78
C ARG A 76 25.41 -9.14 -12.72
N LYS A 77 25.68 -8.51 -13.87
CA LYS A 77 26.14 -7.11 -13.97
C LYS A 77 25.10 -6.07 -13.55
N TYR A 78 23.82 -6.45 -13.50
CA TYR A 78 22.74 -5.56 -13.10
C TYR A 78 22.49 -5.65 -11.61
N ASP A 79 22.86 -4.59 -10.90
CA ASP A 79 22.51 -4.38 -9.50
C ASP A 79 21.04 -3.98 -9.36
N TYR A 80 20.50 -4.17 -8.15
CA TYR A 80 19.17 -3.65 -7.82
C TYR A 80 19.15 -2.13 -7.98
N ILE A 81 18.11 -1.61 -8.64
CA ILE A 81 17.92 -0.16 -8.85
C ILE A 81 16.85 0.33 -7.86
N PRO A 82 17.24 0.98 -6.75
CA PRO A 82 16.28 1.51 -5.79
C PRO A 82 15.37 2.55 -6.46
N ASN A 83 14.09 2.56 -6.07
CA ASN A 83 13.10 3.51 -6.58
C ASN A 83 12.89 3.45 -8.12
N PHE A 84 13.28 2.37 -8.80
CA PHE A 84 12.89 2.19 -10.21
C PHE A 84 11.40 1.92 -10.34
N ALA A 85 10.89 0.93 -9.62
CA ALA A 85 9.47 0.54 -9.61
C ALA A 85 8.76 1.10 -8.36
N ALA A 86 7.44 1.23 -8.47
CA ALA A 86 6.56 1.65 -7.39
C ALA A 86 5.44 0.62 -7.16
N ARG A 87 4.86 0.59 -5.96
CA ARG A 87 3.75 -0.30 -5.63
C ARG A 87 2.51 0.02 -6.49
N GLY A 88 1.77 -1.02 -6.89
CA GLY A 88 0.51 -0.90 -7.61
C GLY A 88 0.62 -0.84 -9.15
N LEU A 89 1.83 -0.99 -9.70
CA LEU A 89 2.07 -1.06 -11.15
C LEU A 89 1.51 -2.35 -11.76
N HIS A 90 1.42 -2.33 -13.09
CA HIS A 90 0.91 -3.43 -13.89
C HIS A 90 1.99 -3.90 -14.87
N TYR A 91 2.06 -5.21 -15.09
CA TYR A 91 2.95 -5.80 -16.08
C TYR A 91 2.13 -6.56 -17.11
N ASP A 92 2.15 -6.10 -18.37
CA ASP A 92 1.62 -6.86 -19.50
C ASP A 92 2.61 -7.96 -19.84
N ILE A 93 2.25 -9.18 -19.48
CA ILE A 93 3.09 -10.37 -19.61
C ILE A 93 3.39 -10.64 -21.08
N GLN A 94 2.39 -10.51 -21.95
CA GLN A 94 2.55 -10.84 -23.38
C GLN A 94 3.40 -9.81 -24.11
N LYS A 95 3.34 -8.54 -23.71
CA LYS A 95 4.12 -7.46 -24.34
C LYS A 95 5.44 -7.16 -23.62
N GLY A 96 5.66 -7.75 -22.44
CA GLY A 96 6.81 -7.47 -21.58
C GLY A 96 6.91 -6.01 -21.14
N LEU A 97 5.77 -5.40 -20.79
CA LEU A 97 5.68 -3.97 -20.46
C LEU A 97 5.30 -3.73 -19.00
N LEU A 98 6.13 -2.97 -18.29
CA LEU A 98 5.79 -2.43 -16.96
C LEU A 98 5.14 -1.05 -17.14
N MET A 99 3.99 -0.82 -16.53
CA MET A 99 3.18 0.38 -16.76
C MET A 99 2.32 0.75 -15.56
N LYS A 100 1.91 2.03 -15.52
CA LYS A 100 0.95 2.51 -14.53
C LYS A 100 -0.42 2.70 -15.17
N ILE A 101 -1.45 2.25 -14.45
CA ILE A 101 -2.84 2.28 -14.91
C ILE A 101 -3.70 3.05 -13.90
N ASP A 102 -4.61 3.86 -14.41
CA ASP A 102 -5.57 4.61 -13.61
C ASP A 102 -6.80 3.79 -13.18
N ALA A 103 -7.65 4.38 -12.35
CA ALA A 103 -8.88 3.79 -11.84
C ALA A 103 -9.88 3.37 -12.94
N PHE A 104 -9.74 3.91 -14.15
CA PHE A 104 -10.60 3.68 -15.31
C PHE A 104 -9.98 2.71 -16.33
N HIS A 105 -8.84 2.11 -15.99
CA HIS A 105 -8.05 1.20 -16.84
C HIS A 105 -7.33 1.87 -18.01
N TYR A 106 -7.06 3.17 -17.93
CA TYR A 106 -6.20 3.85 -18.90
C TYR A 106 -4.75 3.85 -18.42
N ILE A 107 -3.84 3.51 -19.33
CA ILE A 107 -2.40 3.60 -19.11
C ILE A 107 -2.02 5.08 -18.98
N GLN A 108 -1.27 5.43 -17.95
CA GLN A 108 -0.65 6.74 -17.88
C GLN A 108 0.51 6.78 -18.89
N LEU A 109 0.29 7.50 -20.00
CA LEU A 109 1.33 7.76 -21.00
C LEU A 109 2.60 8.39 -20.36
N GLY A 110 3.77 8.09 -20.93
CA GLY A 110 5.07 8.46 -20.36
C GLY A 110 5.45 7.68 -19.08
N THR A 111 4.76 6.59 -18.75
CA THR A 111 5.09 5.70 -17.63
C THR A 111 5.17 4.22 -18.05
N VAL A 112 5.38 3.95 -19.35
CA VAL A 112 5.48 2.60 -19.89
C VAL A 112 6.94 2.27 -20.15
N TYR A 113 7.39 1.12 -19.66
CA TYR A 113 8.78 0.67 -19.78
C TYR A 113 8.84 -0.73 -20.39
N ARG A 114 9.73 -0.91 -21.36
CA ARG A 114 10.16 -2.21 -21.89
C ARG A 114 11.60 -2.40 -21.46
N GLY A 115 11.83 -3.39 -20.61
CA GLY A 115 13.09 -3.46 -19.88
C GLY A 115 13.29 -2.24 -19.00
N LEU A 116 14.47 -1.61 -19.05
CA LEU A 116 14.78 -0.38 -18.33
C LEU A 116 14.52 0.89 -19.17
N ASN A 117 14.06 0.74 -20.41
CA ASN A 117 13.89 1.84 -21.34
C ASN A 117 12.41 2.27 -21.45
N PRO A 118 12.13 3.58 -21.49
CA PRO A 118 10.77 4.07 -21.70
C PRO A 118 10.29 3.75 -23.11
N VAL A 119 9.02 3.40 -23.26
CA VAL A 119 8.37 3.15 -24.55
C VAL A 119 7.68 4.44 -25.03
N PRO A 120 7.91 4.90 -26.27
CA PRO A 120 7.24 6.08 -26.81
C PRO A 120 5.71 5.92 -26.83
N ASP A 121 4.99 6.99 -26.50
CA ASP A 121 3.52 6.96 -26.40
C ASP A 121 2.84 6.52 -27.70
N GLU A 122 3.38 6.89 -28.86
CA GLU A 122 2.87 6.43 -30.15
C GLU A 122 2.97 4.91 -30.32
N GLU A 123 4.04 4.30 -29.81
CA GLU A 123 4.19 2.84 -29.82
C GLU A 123 3.21 2.19 -28.86
N VAL A 124 3.03 2.74 -27.66
CA VAL A 124 2.01 2.28 -26.71
C VAL A 124 0.63 2.30 -27.36
N LEU A 125 0.24 3.42 -27.99
CA LEU A 125 -1.05 3.52 -28.68
C LEU A 125 -1.19 2.45 -29.78
N ARG A 126 -0.15 2.18 -30.58
CA ARG A 126 -0.19 1.10 -31.57
C ARG A 126 -0.37 -0.28 -30.93
N LEU A 127 0.35 -0.57 -29.86
CA LEU A 127 0.31 -1.85 -29.14
C LEU A 127 -1.05 -2.14 -28.49
N TYR A 128 -1.81 -1.09 -28.17
CA TYR A 128 -3.16 -1.18 -27.58
C TYR A 128 -4.27 -0.77 -28.56
N GLY A 129 -4.04 -0.87 -29.88
CA GLY A 129 -5.09 -0.76 -30.89
C GLY A 129 -5.59 0.67 -31.17
N GLY A 130 -4.71 1.66 -31.07
CA GLY A 130 -5.02 3.08 -31.25
C GLY A 130 -5.61 3.75 -30.00
N THR A 131 -5.70 3.02 -28.88
CA THR A 131 -6.07 3.54 -27.56
C THR A 131 -4.98 3.22 -26.54
N HIS A 132 -5.14 3.65 -25.31
CA HIS A 132 -4.32 3.30 -24.15
C HIS A 132 -5.17 2.71 -23.02
N HIS A 133 -6.39 2.26 -23.34
CA HIS A 133 -7.28 1.55 -22.42
C HIS A 133 -6.96 0.05 -22.40
N VAL A 134 -6.81 -0.52 -21.21
CA VAL A 134 -6.59 -1.96 -21.01
C VAL A 134 -7.90 -2.63 -20.57
N PRO A 135 -8.46 -3.57 -21.34
CA PRO A 135 -9.71 -4.24 -20.97
C PRO A 135 -9.63 -4.95 -19.62
N LEU A 136 -10.68 -4.85 -18.79
CA LEU A 136 -10.76 -5.46 -17.46
C LEU A 136 -10.41 -6.96 -17.46
N GLN A 137 -10.86 -7.69 -18.47
CA GLN A 137 -10.60 -9.14 -18.64
C GLN A 137 -9.11 -9.46 -18.79
N GLN A 138 -8.29 -8.50 -19.22
CA GLN A 138 -6.85 -8.63 -19.34
C GLN A 138 -6.12 -8.22 -18.04
N VAL A 139 -6.62 -7.19 -17.34
CA VAL A 139 -5.98 -6.54 -16.17
C VAL A 139 -5.98 -7.40 -14.91
N SER A 140 -7.11 -7.95 -14.48
CA SER A 140 -7.13 -8.94 -13.39
C SER A 140 -8.51 -9.55 -13.13
N GLY A 141 -8.52 -10.76 -12.55
CA GLY A 141 -9.61 -11.21 -11.67
C GLY A 141 -9.65 -10.42 -10.35
N PHE A 142 -10.61 -10.72 -9.46
CA PHE A 142 -10.84 -9.94 -8.23
C PHE A 142 -9.60 -9.78 -7.31
N TYR A 143 -8.69 -10.76 -7.31
CA TYR A 143 -7.47 -10.81 -6.47
C TYR A 143 -6.17 -10.40 -7.20
N GLY A 144 -6.24 -9.57 -8.24
CA GLY A 144 -5.04 -9.08 -8.94
C GLY A 144 -4.35 -10.09 -9.88
N LYS A 145 -4.90 -11.30 -10.03
CA LYS A 145 -4.43 -12.32 -10.99
C LYS A 145 -5.19 -12.19 -12.31
N GLY A 146 -4.61 -11.51 -13.29
CA GLY A 146 -5.11 -11.48 -14.67
C GLY A 146 -4.44 -12.53 -15.54
N PRO A 147 -5.09 -13.01 -16.61
CA PRO A 147 -4.48 -13.97 -17.52
C PRO A 147 -3.34 -13.36 -18.36
N LYS A 148 -3.33 -12.02 -18.53
CA LYS A 148 -2.39 -11.33 -19.43
C LYS A 148 -1.64 -10.18 -18.79
N VAL A 149 -2.28 -9.46 -17.89
CA VAL A 149 -1.67 -8.37 -17.14
C VAL A 149 -1.72 -8.74 -15.66
N LYS A 150 -0.58 -8.62 -14.98
CA LYS A 150 -0.50 -8.80 -13.52
C LYS A 150 -0.42 -7.43 -12.86
N GLN A 151 -1.17 -7.26 -11.77
CA GLN A 151 -1.01 -6.12 -10.89
C GLN A 151 -0.13 -6.49 -9.69
N PHE A 152 0.87 -5.66 -9.40
CA PHE A 152 1.79 -5.84 -8.29
C PHE A 152 1.38 -4.99 -7.09
N MET A 153 0.55 -5.56 -6.21
CA MET A 153 -0.02 -4.87 -5.04
C MET A 153 0.76 -5.06 -3.76
N ASP A 154 1.69 -6.01 -3.72
CA ASP A 154 2.48 -6.32 -2.54
C ASP A 154 3.76 -5.48 -2.54
N ILE A 155 4.19 -4.99 -1.38
CA ILE A 155 5.49 -4.32 -1.21
C ILE A 155 6.62 -5.30 -1.57
N PHE A 156 6.46 -6.60 -1.25
CA PHE A 156 7.41 -7.64 -1.64
C PHE A 156 7.54 -7.83 -3.16
N SER A 157 6.62 -7.28 -3.96
CA SER A 157 6.69 -7.35 -5.43
C SER A 157 7.61 -6.29 -6.06
N ILE A 158 8.09 -5.30 -5.31
CA ILE A 158 8.95 -4.24 -5.87
C ILE A 158 10.25 -4.82 -6.46
N PRO A 159 10.99 -5.73 -5.77
CA PRO A 159 12.13 -6.44 -6.35
C PRO A 159 11.78 -7.25 -7.59
N GLU A 160 10.61 -7.90 -7.63
CA GLU A 160 10.14 -8.68 -8.78
C GLU A 160 9.96 -7.79 -10.01
N MET A 161 9.32 -6.62 -9.86
CA MET A 161 9.15 -5.66 -10.97
C MET A 161 10.48 -5.17 -11.52
N THR A 162 11.44 -4.85 -10.65
CA THR A 162 12.79 -4.46 -11.08
C THR A 162 13.52 -5.60 -11.79
N LEU A 163 13.40 -6.84 -11.30
CA LEU A 163 14.03 -8.01 -11.92
C LEU A 163 13.41 -8.36 -13.27
N LEU A 164 12.09 -8.23 -13.42
CA LEU A 164 11.39 -8.36 -14.71
C LEU A 164 11.92 -7.34 -15.72
N ALA A 165 12.08 -6.08 -15.31
CA ALA A 165 12.62 -5.03 -16.16
C ALA A 165 14.09 -5.29 -16.53
N VAL A 166 14.93 -5.70 -15.59
CA VAL A 166 16.34 -6.01 -15.84
C VAL A 166 16.51 -7.22 -16.76
N ALA A 167 15.79 -8.33 -16.52
CA ALA A 167 15.89 -9.53 -17.35
C ALA A 167 15.47 -9.24 -18.79
N ASN A 168 14.39 -8.49 -18.97
CA ASN A 168 13.89 -8.05 -20.26
C ASN A 168 14.91 -7.11 -20.96
N ASP A 169 15.46 -6.13 -20.24
CA ASP A 169 16.51 -5.23 -20.74
C ASP A 169 17.77 -5.98 -21.19
N PHE A 170 18.19 -6.99 -20.44
CA PHE A 170 19.34 -7.81 -20.80
C PHE A 170 19.12 -8.56 -22.11
N PHE A 171 17.97 -9.23 -22.28
CA PHE A 171 17.72 -9.95 -23.53
C PHE A 171 17.64 -9.01 -24.74
N ILE A 172 16.96 -7.86 -24.60
CA ILE A 172 16.88 -6.84 -25.66
C ILE A 172 18.28 -6.30 -26.01
N SER A 173 19.07 -5.93 -25.01
CA SER A 173 20.39 -5.32 -25.23
C SER A 173 21.43 -6.28 -25.82
N ASN A 174 21.20 -7.59 -25.73
CA ASN A 174 22.08 -8.62 -26.29
C ASN A 174 21.49 -9.32 -27.52
N ASP A 175 20.38 -8.79 -28.08
CA ASP A 175 19.69 -9.35 -29.25
C ASP A 175 19.33 -10.84 -29.09
N ILE A 176 18.89 -11.22 -27.89
CA ILE A 176 18.46 -12.58 -27.58
C ILE A 176 16.95 -12.64 -27.75
N GLU A 177 16.46 -13.52 -28.61
CA GLU A 177 15.04 -13.80 -28.75
C GLU A 177 14.53 -14.63 -27.56
N TYR A 178 13.39 -14.25 -27.00
CA TYR A 178 12.79 -14.91 -25.84
C TYR A 178 11.27 -14.75 -25.86
N ASP A 179 10.59 -15.62 -25.11
CA ASP A 179 9.15 -15.54 -24.88
C ASP A 179 8.87 -14.78 -23.57
N PRO A 180 8.14 -13.65 -23.60
CA PRO A 180 7.83 -12.86 -22.41
C PRO A 180 7.06 -13.61 -21.31
N GLU A 181 6.23 -14.60 -21.67
CA GLU A 181 5.48 -15.38 -20.69
C GLU A 181 6.39 -16.32 -19.89
N HIS A 182 7.41 -16.91 -20.53
CA HIS A 182 8.42 -17.72 -19.85
C HIS A 182 9.29 -16.86 -18.94
N LEU A 183 9.76 -15.70 -19.43
CA LEU A 183 10.52 -14.76 -18.62
C LEU A 183 9.77 -14.38 -17.35
N TYR A 184 8.50 -14.01 -17.50
CA TYR A 184 7.66 -13.66 -16.37
C TYR A 184 7.52 -14.82 -15.36
N LYS A 185 7.27 -16.05 -15.85
CA LYS A 185 7.13 -17.24 -14.98
C LYS A 185 8.42 -17.53 -14.21
N ASP A 186 9.56 -17.53 -14.89
CA ASP A 186 10.85 -17.82 -14.27
C ASP A 186 11.19 -16.78 -13.19
N VAL A 187 10.98 -15.49 -13.48
CA VAL A 187 11.22 -14.41 -12.51
C VAL A 187 10.27 -14.50 -11.32
N SER A 188 8.97 -14.72 -11.55
CA SER A 188 8.00 -14.93 -10.47
C SER A 188 8.36 -16.16 -9.62
N GLU A 189 8.82 -17.25 -10.23
CA GLU A 189 9.22 -18.46 -9.53
C GLU A 189 10.51 -18.24 -8.72
N ALA A 190 11.52 -17.58 -9.30
CA ALA A 190 12.76 -17.24 -8.61
C ALA A 190 12.50 -16.37 -7.37
N ILE A 191 11.62 -15.36 -7.46
CA ILE A 191 11.18 -14.57 -6.31
C ILE A 191 10.42 -15.45 -5.31
N GLY A 192 9.49 -16.28 -5.78
CA GLY A 192 8.76 -17.24 -4.95
C GLY A 192 9.69 -18.17 -4.15
N MET A 193 10.79 -18.63 -4.76
CA MET A 193 11.79 -19.47 -4.10
C MET A 193 12.48 -18.77 -2.91
N VAL A 194 12.70 -17.46 -2.98
CA VAL A 194 13.27 -16.67 -1.85
C VAL A 194 12.36 -16.77 -0.63
N HIS A 195 11.04 -16.62 -0.83
CA HIS A 195 10.05 -16.71 0.23
C HIS A 195 9.85 -18.15 0.72
N ILE A 196 9.69 -19.13 -0.19
CA ILE A 196 9.44 -20.54 0.15
C ILE A 196 10.62 -21.16 0.90
N LYS A 197 11.87 -20.89 0.46
CA LYS A 197 13.08 -21.38 1.14
C LYS A 197 13.41 -20.60 2.43
N GLY A 198 12.60 -19.59 2.77
CA GLY A 198 12.68 -18.82 4.01
C GLY A 198 13.92 -17.94 4.14
N TYR A 199 14.51 -17.49 3.02
CA TYR A 199 15.70 -16.62 3.06
C TYR A 199 15.41 -15.29 3.74
N MET A 200 14.26 -14.69 3.41
CA MET A 200 13.79 -13.45 4.01
C MET A 200 13.77 -13.54 5.54
N TYR A 201 13.13 -14.58 6.09
CA TYR A 201 13.08 -14.82 7.53
C TYR A 201 14.48 -14.96 8.12
N LYS A 202 15.38 -15.71 7.46
CA LYS A 202 16.76 -15.91 7.94
C LYS A 202 17.52 -14.59 8.02
N TRP A 203 17.47 -13.75 6.98
CA TRP A 203 18.19 -12.47 6.97
C TRP A 203 17.70 -11.52 8.05
N ILE A 204 16.38 -11.38 8.19
CA ILE A 204 15.77 -10.54 9.23
C ILE A 204 16.13 -11.07 10.63
N MET A 205 16.04 -12.38 10.84
CA MET A 205 16.38 -12.98 12.13
C MET A 205 17.88 -12.90 12.49
N GLN A 206 18.78 -12.70 11.52
CA GLN A 206 20.20 -12.51 11.78
C GLN A 206 20.52 -11.12 12.32
N ASP A 207 19.78 -10.10 11.90
CA ASP A 207 20.01 -8.70 12.26
C ASP A 207 18.68 -7.93 12.35
N LEU A 208 17.98 -8.09 13.48
CA LEU A 208 16.65 -7.52 13.68
C LEU A 208 16.68 -5.98 13.71
N GLU A 209 17.75 -5.40 14.25
CA GLU A 209 17.91 -3.94 14.38
C GLU A 209 18.04 -3.25 13.03
N LYS A 210 18.75 -3.88 12.08
CA LYS A 210 18.88 -3.36 10.73
C LYS A 210 17.57 -3.43 9.93
N TYR A 211 16.79 -4.49 10.13
CA TYR A 211 15.66 -4.79 9.24
C TYR A 211 14.29 -4.41 9.80
N ILE A 212 14.07 -4.41 11.12
CA ILE A 212 12.78 -4.06 11.71
C ILE A 212 12.80 -2.60 12.15
N LEU A 213 11.88 -1.82 11.60
CA LEU A 213 11.68 -0.40 11.90
C LEU A 213 10.51 -0.22 12.88
N GLY A 214 10.49 0.92 13.59
CA GLY A 214 9.32 1.34 14.36
C GLY A 214 9.02 0.51 15.62
N ARG A 215 10.06 -0.06 16.23
CA ARG A 215 9.96 -0.97 17.39
C ARG A 215 9.17 -0.35 18.56
N ASP A 216 9.59 0.85 18.99
CA ASP A 216 9.05 1.47 20.20
C ASP A 216 7.61 1.92 19.99
N GLU A 217 7.28 2.35 18.77
CA GLU A 217 5.93 2.76 18.39
C GLU A 217 4.97 1.56 18.36
N THR A 218 5.40 0.40 17.83
CA THR A 218 4.57 -0.81 17.84
C THR A 218 4.24 -1.25 19.27
N TYR A 219 5.21 -1.24 20.17
CA TYR A 219 4.96 -1.51 21.60
C TYR A 219 3.94 -0.53 22.19
N ALA A 220 4.13 0.78 21.96
CA ALA A 220 3.27 1.81 22.51
C ALA A 220 1.81 1.67 22.05
N VAL A 221 1.57 1.35 20.77
CA VAL A 221 0.23 1.11 20.23
C VAL A 221 -0.44 -0.08 20.92
N LEU A 222 0.24 -1.23 20.96
CA LEU A 222 -0.32 -2.44 21.55
C LEU A 222 -0.59 -2.26 23.04
N HIS A 223 0.35 -1.65 23.78
CA HIS A 223 0.19 -1.35 25.20
C HIS A 223 -0.98 -0.41 25.45
N ARG A 224 -1.13 0.65 24.66
CA ARG A 224 -2.25 1.58 24.79
C ARG A 224 -3.59 0.91 24.59
N LEU A 225 -3.72 0.04 23.58
CA LEU A 225 -5.00 -0.64 23.32
C LEU A 225 -5.35 -1.60 24.47
N VAL A 226 -4.39 -2.41 24.92
CA VAL A 226 -4.59 -3.36 26.04
C VAL A 226 -4.91 -2.63 27.34
N SER A 227 -4.22 -1.53 27.64
CA SER A 227 -4.44 -0.75 28.87
C SER A 227 -5.83 -0.12 28.93
N HIS A 228 -6.47 0.10 27.78
CA HIS A 228 -7.85 0.58 27.67
C HIS A 228 -8.86 -0.57 27.51
N GLY A 229 -8.47 -1.81 27.80
CA GLY A 229 -9.35 -2.97 27.83
C GLY A 229 -9.77 -3.48 26.45
N LYS A 230 -9.08 -3.08 25.37
CA LYS A 230 -9.35 -3.56 24.02
C LYS A 230 -8.75 -4.96 23.83
N LYS A 231 -9.44 -5.81 23.07
CA LYS A 231 -9.00 -7.17 22.74
C LYS A 231 -8.18 -7.17 21.47
N LEU A 232 -7.08 -7.91 21.45
CA LEU A 232 -6.18 -7.93 20.29
C LEU A 232 -6.08 -9.33 19.67
N PHE A 233 -5.95 -9.39 18.35
CA PHE A 233 -5.59 -10.64 17.67
C PHE A 233 -4.61 -10.43 16.52
N LEU A 234 -3.82 -11.46 16.23
CA LEU A 234 -2.83 -11.49 15.17
C LEU A 234 -3.16 -12.59 14.16
N ILE A 235 -3.20 -12.27 12.87
CA ILE A 235 -3.36 -13.24 11.78
C ILE A 235 -2.29 -13.01 10.73
N THR A 236 -1.35 -13.94 10.62
CA THR A 236 -0.21 -13.82 9.70
C THR A 236 0.04 -15.10 8.91
N ASN A 237 0.59 -14.96 7.70
CA ASN A 237 1.11 -16.08 6.91
C ASN A 237 2.50 -16.55 7.36
N SER A 238 3.18 -15.75 8.18
CA SER A 238 4.52 -16.05 8.69
C SER A 238 4.53 -17.22 9.69
N PRO A 239 5.64 -17.97 9.76
CA PRO A 239 5.82 -19.05 10.73
C PRO A 239 6.03 -18.50 12.15
N PHE A 240 5.62 -19.28 13.15
CA PHE A 240 5.70 -18.87 14.56
C PHE A 240 7.10 -18.51 15.03
N SER A 241 8.13 -19.27 14.66
CA SER A 241 9.51 -18.99 15.08
C SER A 241 10.02 -17.62 14.62
N PHE A 242 9.54 -17.15 13.46
CA PHE A 242 9.85 -15.82 12.94
C PHE A 242 9.09 -14.73 13.70
N VAL A 243 7.79 -14.91 13.86
CA VAL A 243 6.91 -13.98 14.59
C VAL A 243 7.36 -13.83 16.04
N ASP A 244 7.61 -14.93 16.74
CA ASP A 244 8.04 -14.91 18.14
C ASP A 244 9.36 -14.18 18.31
N LYS A 245 10.32 -14.37 17.40
CA LYS A 245 11.62 -13.68 17.47
C LYS A 245 11.48 -12.18 17.25
N GLY A 246 10.71 -11.75 16.25
CA GLY A 246 10.51 -10.33 15.97
C GLY A 246 9.62 -9.64 17.01
N MET A 247 8.56 -10.29 17.50
CA MET A 247 7.72 -9.75 18.58
C MET A 247 8.47 -9.65 19.90
N ARG A 248 9.36 -10.60 20.22
CA ARG A 248 10.25 -10.47 21.40
C ARG A 248 11.18 -9.28 21.29
N TYR A 249 11.64 -8.96 20.08
CA TYR A 249 12.43 -7.77 19.84
C TYR A 249 11.58 -6.51 19.99
N MET A 250 10.45 -6.42 19.27
CA MET A 250 9.61 -5.22 19.23
C MET A 250 8.90 -4.93 20.55
N VAL A 251 8.30 -5.94 21.17
CA VAL A 251 7.37 -5.78 22.30
C VAL A 251 7.96 -6.31 23.61
N GLY A 252 8.71 -7.42 23.56
CA GLY A 252 9.33 -8.05 24.73
C GLY A 252 8.96 -9.52 24.90
N LYS A 253 9.51 -10.16 25.93
CA LYS A 253 9.37 -11.62 26.14
C LYS A 253 7.92 -12.07 26.30
N ASP A 254 7.10 -11.23 26.92
CA ASP A 254 5.71 -11.53 27.27
C ASP A 254 4.71 -10.95 26.24
N TRP A 255 5.16 -10.73 25.00
CA TRP A 255 4.33 -10.16 23.93
C TRP A 255 3.01 -10.91 23.69
N ARG A 256 2.97 -12.22 24.00
CA ARG A 256 1.78 -13.06 23.84
C ARG A 256 0.64 -12.62 24.76
N ASP A 257 0.95 -11.97 25.89
CA ASP A 257 -0.06 -11.50 26.84
C ASP A 257 -0.87 -10.31 26.32
N PHE A 258 -0.39 -9.67 25.26
CA PHE A 258 -1.11 -8.60 24.57
C PHE A 258 -2.25 -9.14 23.69
N PHE A 259 -2.13 -10.39 23.21
CA PHE A 259 -3.04 -10.95 22.21
C PHE A 259 -3.96 -12.01 22.80
N ASP A 260 -5.27 -11.82 22.62
CA ASP A 260 -6.30 -12.80 22.93
C ASP A 260 -6.25 -14.00 21.98
N VAL A 261 -5.88 -13.78 20.72
CA VAL A 261 -5.71 -14.86 19.72
C VAL A 261 -4.52 -14.58 18.82
N VAL A 262 -3.63 -15.57 18.63
CA VAL A 262 -2.54 -15.50 17.65
C VAL A 262 -2.65 -16.64 16.66
N ILE A 263 -2.73 -16.33 15.37
CA ILE A 263 -2.83 -17.28 14.27
C ILE A 263 -1.65 -17.08 13.31
N VAL A 264 -0.82 -18.10 13.20
CA VAL A 264 0.34 -18.15 12.29
C VAL A 264 0.08 -19.06 11.10
N GLN A 265 0.81 -18.86 10.00
CA GLN A 265 0.63 -19.62 8.76
C GLN A 265 -0.86 -19.75 8.37
N ALA A 266 -1.59 -18.63 8.45
CA ALA A 266 -3.03 -18.57 8.24
C ALA A 266 -3.45 -18.97 6.80
N ASP A 267 -2.55 -18.79 5.82
CA ASP A 267 -2.80 -19.01 4.40
C ASP A 267 -3.83 -18.02 3.82
N LYS A 268 -3.72 -16.74 4.19
CA LYS A 268 -4.47 -15.63 3.57
C LYS A 268 -4.18 -15.58 2.06
N PRO A 269 -5.19 -15.36 1.19
CA PRO A 269 -6.59 -15.03 1.49
C PRO A 269 -7.51 -16.22 1.81
N HIS A 270 -7.06 -17.48 1.71
CA HIS A 270 -7.93 -18.65 1.93
C HIS A 270 -8.51 -18.67 3.35
N PHE A 271 -7.76 -18.17 4.34
CA PHE A 271 -8.28 -17.97 5.70
C PHE A 271 -9.62 -17.21 5.74
N PHE A 272 -9.76 -16.16 4.92
CA PHE A 272 -10.97 -15.31 4.90
C PHE A 272 -12.05 -15.79 3.93
N ASN A 273 -11.66 -16.60 2.94
CA ASN A 273 -12.50 -16.98 1.80
C ASN A 273 -12.99 -18.41 1.78
N ASP A 274 -12.34 -19.27 2.55
CA ASP A 274 -12.60 -20.70 2.58
C ASP A 274 -12.93 -21.13 4.01
N CYS A 275 -13.58 -22.27 4.16
CA CYS A 275 -13.90 -22.93 5.43
C CYS A 275 -13.23 -24.30 5.57
N VAL A 276 -12.27 -24.64 4.68
CA VAL A 276 -11.69 -25.99 4.60
C VAL A 276 -10.68 -26.29 5.71
N LYS A 277 -9.81 -25.35 6.09
CA LYS A 277 -8.70 -25.63 7.01
C LYS A 277 -9.11 -25.41 8.47
N PRO A 278 -9.08 -26.44 9.34
CA PRO A 278 -9.32 -26.26 10.77
C PRO A 278 -8.09 -25.69 11.49
N PHE A 279 -8.31 -25.11 12.68
CA PHE A 279 -7.21 -24.67 13.54
C PHE A 279 -6.41 -25.85 14.09
N ARG A 280 -5.11 -25.62 14.31
CA ARG A 280 -4.25 -26.48 15.13
C ARG A 280 -3.55 -25.65 16.19
N ARG A 281 -3.40 -26.17 17.40
CA ARG A 281 -2.64 -25.50 18.46
C ARG A 281 -1.15 -25.83 18.33
N LEU A 282 -0.30 -24.84 18.59
CA LEU A 282 1.14 -25.03 18.78
C LEU A 282 1.46 -25.02 20.28
N ASP A 283 2.43 -25.83 20.68
CA ASP A 283 2.97 -25.75 22.04
C ASP A 283 4.01 -24.63 22.20
N GLY A 284 4.63 -24.55 23.38
CA GLY A 284 5.65 -23.54 23.69
C GLY A 284 6.90 -23.62 22.81
N ASN A 285 7.19 -24.78 22.23
CA ASN A 285 8.32 -25.01 21.32
C ASN A 285 7.94 -24.75 19.85
N GLY A 286 6.65 -24.59 19.55
CA GLY A 286 6.12 -24.41 18.20
C GLY A 286 5.72 -25.71 17.51
N ASP A 287 5.65 -26.83 18.24
CA ASP A 287 5.26 -28.12 17.69
C ASP A 287 3.73 -28.28 17.65
N LEU A 288 3.25 -29.05 16.66
CA LEU A 288 1.82 -29.24 16.43
C LEU A 288 1.19 -30.16 17.47
N GLN A 289 0.12 -29.66 18.08
CA GLN A 289 -0.78 -30.44 18.92
C GLN A 289 -1.93 -31.01 18.09
N TRP A 290 -2.42 -32.19 18.49
CA TRP A 290 -3.44 -32.95 17.74
C TRP A 290 -4.87 -32.71 18.23
N ASP A 291 -5.02 -32.00 19.36
CA ASP A 291 -6.33 -31.73 19.94
C ASP A 291 -7.21 -30.92 18.99
N LYS A 292 -8.50 -31.27 18.96
CA LYS A 292 -9.50 -30.47 18.26
C LYS A 292 -9.69 -29.15 19.01
N ILE A 293 -9.66 -28.05 18.26
CA ILE A 293 -9.84 -26.71 18.82
C ILE A 293 -11.32 -26.41 19.02
N ASN A 294 -11.74 -26.31 20.29
CA ASN A 294 -13.10 -25.97 20.69
C ASN A 294 -13.21 -24.58 21.34
N SER A 295 -12.07 -23.97 21.70
CA SER A 295 -11.94 -22.60 22.19
C SER A 295 -10.64 -21.99 21.70
N LEU A 296 -10.60 -20.66 21.61
CA LEU A 296 -9.38 -19.89 21.37
C LEU A 296 -9.01 -19.19 22.68
N ASP A 297 -7.89 -19.60 23.27
CA ASP A 297 -7.48 -19.20 24.60
C ASP A 297 -6.31 -18.20 24.53
N LYS A 298 -6.34 -17.20 25.41
CA LYS A 298 -5.34 -16.13 25.47
C LYS A 298 -3.92 -16.69 25.69
N GLY A 299 -2.95 -16.13 24.98
CA GLY A 299 -1.55 -16.54 25.04
C GLY A 299 -1.22 -17.85 24.29
N GLN A 300 -2.22 -18.58 23.80
CA GLN A 300 -2.01 -19.76 22.95
C GLN A 300 -1.79 -19.35 21.50
N ILE A 301 -1.02 -20.18 20.79
CA ILE A 301 -0.68 -19.97 19.39
C ILE A 301 -1.40 -21.01 18.55
N TYR A 302 -2.06 -20.54 17.51
CA TYR A 302 -2.78 -21.37 16.57
C TYR A 302 -2.14 -21.28 15.19
N LYS A 303 -2.25 -22.37 14.44
CA LYS A 303 -1.81 -22.49 13.06
C LYS A 303 -3.01 -22.75 12.16
N GLN A 304 -3.02 -22.15 10.96
CA GLN A 304 -4.11 -22.29 9.99
C GLN A 304 -5.46 -21.84 10.60
N GLY A 305 -6.54 -22.54 10.28
CA GLY A 305 -7.90 -22.13 10.59
C GLY A 305 -8.59 -21.42 9.44
N ASN A 306 -9.77 -20.91 9.75
CA ASN A 306 -10.63 -20.19 8.83
C ASN A 306 -11.46 -19.16 9.59
N LEU A 307 -11.89 -18.12 8.89
CA LEU A 307 -12.66 -17.04 9.48
C LEU A 307 -14.01 -17.51 10.02
N TYR A 308 -14.66 -18.50 9.38
CA TYR A 308 -15.95 -19.00 9.87
C TYR A 308 -15.85 -19.60 11.28
N ASP A 309 -14.87 -20.48 11.49
CA ASP A 309 -14.58 -21.04 12.80
C ASP A 309 -14.08 -19.96 13.77
N PHE A 310 -13.27 -19.01 13.32
CA PHE A 310 -12.82 -17.87 14.14
C PHE A 310 -14.01 -17.10 14.71
N LEU A 311 -14.94 -16.68 13.85
CA LEU A 311 -16.15 -15.94 14.23
C LEU A 311 -17.07 -16.77 15.14
N ARG A 312 -17.13 -18.10 14.94
CA ARG A 312 -17.91 -19.00 15.80
C ARG A 312 -17.29 -19.12 17.19
N LEU A 313 -15.97 -19.23 17.28
CA LEU A 313 -15.24 -19.47 18.52
C LEU A 313 -15.07 -18.20 19.36
N THR A 314 -14.87 -17.04 18.72
CA THR A 314 -14.69 -15.76 19.43
C THR A 314 -15.99 -15.01 19.68
N GLY A 315 -16.97 -15.18 18.79
CA GLY A 315 -18.19 -14.36 18.76
C GLY A 315 -17.98 -12.93 18.29
N TRP A 316 -16.77 -12.54 17.86
CA TRP A 316 -16.45 -11.17 17.43
C TRP A 316 -17.02 -10.91 16.03
N ARG A 317 -17.92 -9.94 15.88
CA ARG A 317 -18.64 -9.70 14.62
C ARG A 317 -18.93 -8.22 14.40
N GLY A 318 -19.12 -7.85 13.14
CA GLY A 318 -19.60 -6.53 12.74
C GLY A 318 -18.58 -5.42 12.96
N SER A 319 -19.10 -4.21 13.17
CA SER A 319 -18.31 -2.97 13.23
C SER A 319 -17.46 -2.80 14.48
N SER A 320 -17.60 -3.68 15.48
CA SER A 320 -16.77 -3.65 16.69
C SER A 320 -15.36 -4.21 16.47
N VAL A 321 -15.09 -4.78 15.29
CA VAL A 321 -13.80 -5.34 14.90
C VAL A 321 -13.14 -4.42 13.86
N LEU A 322 -11.92 -3.99 14.13
CA LEU A 322 -11.07 -3.24 13.20
C LEU A 322 -9.81 -4.05 12.90
N TYR A 323 -9.65 -4.49 11.65
CA TYR A 323 -8.48 -5.26 11.21
C TYR A 323 -7.53 -4.39 10.38
N PHE A 324 -6.25 -4.41 10.74
CA PHE A 324 -5.16 -3.72 10.04
C PHE A 324 -4.34 -4.69 9.21
N GLY A 325 -4.06 -4.31 7.97
CA GLY A 325 -3.20 -5.06 7.06
C GLY A 325 -2.59 -4.14 6.01
N ASP A 326 -1.46 -4.52 5.43
CA ASP A 326 -0.82 -3.78 4.35
C ASP A 326 -1.31 -4.27 2.98
N HIS A 327 -1.67 -5.54 2.85
CA HIS A 327 -2.01 -6.13 1.56
C HIS A 327 -3.52 -6.08 1.27
N LEU A 328 -3.93 -5.09 0.47
CA LEU A 328 -5.35 -4.79 0.17
C LEU A 328 -6.22 -6.00 -0.24
N TYR A 329 -5.71 -6.93 -1.07
CA TYR A 329 -6.49 -8.10 -1.47
C TYR A 329 -6.49 -9.23 -0.45
N SER A 330 -5.32 -9.69 0.01
CA SER A 330 -5.24 -10.84 0.91
C SER A 330 -5.78 -10.57 2.30
N ASP A 331 -5.73 -9.32 2.73
CA ASP A 331 -6.03 -8.93 4.11
C ASP A 331 -7.40 -8.26 4.23
N LEU A 332 -7.69 -7.29 3.37
CA LEU A 332 -8.81 -6.36 3.63
C LEU A 332 -10.05 -6.60 2.75
N ALA A 333 -9.86 -7.02 1.50
CA ALA A 333 -10.92 -7.05 0.50
C ALA A 333 -12.14 -7.89 0.94
N ASP A 334 -11.91 -9.12 1.42
CA ASP A 334 -13.02 -10.00 1.80
C ASP A 334 -13.63 -9.65 3.16
N LEU A 335 -12.82 -9.13 4.09
CA LEU A 335 -13.31 -8.65 5.38
C LEU A 335 -14.34 -7.53 5.22
N MET A 336 -14.02 -6.55 4.37
CA MET A 336 -14.93 -5.43 4.11
C MET A 336 -16.12 -5.84 3.24
N LEU A 337 -15.90 -6.61 2.18
CA LEU A 337 -16.98 -6.93 1.23
C LEU A 337 -17.95 -8.02 1.71
N ARG A 338 -17.50 -8.97 2.54
CA ARG A 338 -18.30 -10.15 2.90
C ARG A 338 -18.67 -10.21 4.37
N HIS A 339 -17.83 -9.67 5.26
CA HIS A 339 -17.93 -9.93 6.70
C HIS A 339 -18.25 -8.68 7.53
N GLY A 340 -18.24 -7.50 6.91
CA GLY A 340 -18.66 -6.24 7.53
C GLY A 340 -17.77 -5.77 8.68
N TRP A 341 -16.52 -6.26 8.73
CA TRP A 341 -15.51 -5.73 9.66
C TRP A 341 -15.04 -4.37 9.19
N ARG A 342 -14.62 -3.53 10.14
CA ARG A 342 -13.88 -2.31 9.80
C ARG A 342 -12.46 -2.67 9.38
N THR A 343 -11.93 -1.94 8.41
CA THR A 343 -10.59 -2.21 7.86
C THR A 343 -9.70 -0.98 7.84
N GLY A 344 -8.45 -1.15 8.28
CA GLY A 344 -7.41 -0.14 8.24
C GLY A 344 -6.25 -0.58 7.35
N ALA A 345 -5.93 0.19 6.31
CA ALA A 345 -4.80 -0.12 5.44
C ALA A 345 -3.51 0.57 5.92
N ILE A 346 -2.42 -0.20 6.01
CA ILE A 346 -1.07 0.33 6.24
C ILE A 346 -0.39 0.54 4.88
N VAL A 347 -0.04 1.79 4.59
CA VAL A 347 0.56 2.21 3.31
C VAL A 347 1.79 3.07 3.59
N PRO A 348 2.97 2.46 3.86
CA PRO A 348 4.18 3.17 4.26
C PRO A 348 4.62 4.28 3.29
N GLU A 349 4.34 4.11 1.99
CA GLU A 349 4.65 5.08 0.93
C GLU A 349 3.95 6.44 1.14
N LEU A 350 2.89 6.48 1.95
CA LEU A 350 2.16 7.69 2.29
C LEU A 350 3.04 8.73 3.01
N ASP A 351 4.06 8.31 3.75
CA ASP A 351 4.98 9.25 4.42
C ASP A 351 5.76 10.10 3.40
N LEU A 352 6.34 9.47 2.38
CA LEU A 352 7.03 10.17 1.30
C LEU A 352 6.06 11.02 0.47
N GLU A 353 4.89 10.48 0.12
CA GLU A 353 3.87 11.21 -0.63
C GLU A 353 3.43 12.49 0.08
N THR A 354 3.21 12.41 1.40
CA THR A 354 2.81 13.55 2.22
C THR A 354 3.92 14.61 2.26
N LYS A 355 5.19 14.19 2.41
CA LYS A 355 6.34 15.10 2.36
C LYS A 355 6.43 15.84 1.03
N VAL A 356 6.21 15.16 -0.09
CA VAL A 356 6.23 15.77 -1.43
C VAL A 356 5.08 16.75 -1.60
N VAL A 357 3.86 16.38 -1.21
CA VAL A 357 2.67 17.24 -1.33
C VAL A 357 2.81 18.53 -0.51
N ASN A 358 3.52 18.49 0.60
CA ASN A 358 3.80 19.64 1.46
C ASN A 358 4.87 20.59 0.90
N THR A 359 5.58 20.23 -0.17
CA THR A 359 6.56 21.12 -0.76
C THR A 359 5.87 22.29 -1.45
N GLU A 360 6.46 23.49 -1.30
CA GLU A 360 5.98 24.69 -2.00
C GLU A 360 5.94 24.48 -3.52
N GLN A 361 6.94 23.77 -4.06
CA GLN A 361 7.00 23.45 -5.48
C GLN A 361 5.77 22.65 -5.94
N TYR A 362 5.34 21.62 -5.18
CA TYR A 362 4.16 20.84 -5.52
C TYR A 362 2.90 21.72 -5.45
N ALA A 363 2.73 22.48 -4.36
CA ALA A 363 1.56 23.33 -4.14
C ALA A 363 1.41 24.40 -5.24
N GLN A 364 2.49 25.09 -5.60
CA GLN A 364 2.50 26.06 -6.68
C GLN A 364 2.19 25.42 -8.04
N SER A 365 2.83 24.29 -8.35
CA SER A 365 2.62 23.57 -9.62
C SER A 365 1.18 23.09 -9.77
N LEU A 366 0.58 22.56 -8.70
CA LEU A 366 -0.80 22.10 -8.71
C LEU A 366 -1.80 23.26 -8.83
N THR A 367 -1.59 24.34 -8.08
CA THR A 367 -2.42 25.55 -8.14
C THR A 367 -2.41 26.14 -9.54
N TRP A 368 -1.23 26.24 -10.15
CA TRP A 368 -1.09 26.74 -11.50
C TRP A 368 -1.72 25.79 -12.53
N LEU A 369 -1.55 24.47 -12.39
CA LEU A 369 -2.17 23.49 -13.25
C LEU A 369 -3.71 23.58 -13.23
N GLN A 370 -4.31 23.86 -12.07
CA GLN A 370 -5.75 24.08 -11.93
C GLN A 370 -6.19 25.37 -12.60
N ALA A 371 -5.50 26.48 -12.37
CA ALA A 371 -5.79 27.78 -13.00
C ALA A 371 -5.67 27.68 -14.53
N LEU A 372 -4.59 27.08 -15.02
CA LEU A 372 -4.33 26.85 -16.44
C LEU A 372 -5.42 25.97 -17.08
N THR A 373 -5.89 24.93 -16.39
CA THR A 373 -7.00 24.09 -16.89
C THR A 373 -8.29 24.91 -17.04
N GLY A 374 -8.65 25.75 -16.06
CA GLY A 374 -9.82 26.63 -16.18
C GLY A 374 -9.67 27.72 -17.26
N LEU A 375 -8.44 28.18 -17.53
CA LEU A 375 -8.14 29.08 -18.64
C LEU A 375 -8.29 28.39 -20.00
N LEU A 376 -7.78 27.18 -20.15
CA LEU A 376 -7.94 26.35 -21.36
C LEU A 376 -9.42 26.12 -21.68
N GLU A 377 -10.22 25.74 -20.68
CA GLU A 377 -11.67 25.51 -20.86
C GLU A 377 -12.39 26.73 -21.45
N ARG A 378 -12.06 27.93 -20.98
CA ARG A 378 -12.62 29.19 -21.51
C ARG A 378 -12.09 29.54 -22.89
N MET A 379 -10.79 29.37 -23.12
CA MET A 379 -10.16 29.77 -24.39
C MET A 379 -10.60 28.96 -25.59
N GLN A 380 -11.05 27.72 -25.41
CA GLN A 380 -11.58 26.89 -26.49
C GLN A 380 -12.81 27.48 -27.20
N MET A 381 -13.47 28.48 -26.61
CA MET A 381 -14.60 29.19 -27.24
C MET A 381 -14.16 30.16 -28.34
N HIS A 382 -12.90 30.59 -28.32
CA HIS A 382 -12.33 31.54 -29.28
C HIS A 382 -11.75 30.81 -30.50
N ARG A 383 -11.97 31.35 -31.70
CA ARG A 383 -11.60 30.69 -32.98
C ARG A 383 -10.58 31.45 -33.80
N ASP A 384 -10.23 32.67 -33.44
CA ASP A 384 -9.23 33.49 -34.11
C ASP A 384 -7.81 32.89 -34.00
N SER A 385 -6.93 33.27 -34.91
CA SER A 385 -5.59 32.69 -35.02
C SER A 385 -4.74 32.93 -33.77
N GLN A 386 -4.81 34.13 -33.19
CA GLN A 386 -4.05 34.49 -31.99
C GLN A 386 -4.48 33.63 -30.79
N SER A 387 -5.78 33.44 -30.59
CA SER A 387 -6.30 32.58 -29.52
C SER A 387 -5.89 31.12 -29.68
N ARG A 388 -5.76 30.62 -30.92
CA ARG A 388 -5.29 29.25 -31.18
C ARG A 388 -3.81 29.07 -30.86
N GLU A 389 -2.97 30.06 -31.14
CA GLU A 389 -1.55 30.05 -30.77
C GLU A 389 -1.40 30.00 -29.25
N VAL A 390 -2.11 30.88 -28.52
CA VAL A 390 -2.13 30.87 -27.04
C VAL A 390 -2.62 29.53 -26.49
N LEU A 391 -3.66 28.95 -27.09
CA LEU A 391 -4.16 27.63 -26.69
C LEU A 391 -3.09 26.54 -26.84
N GLN A 392 -2.32 26.55 -27.92
CA GLN A 392 -1.24 25.58 -28.14
C GLN A 392 -0.11 25.76 -27.13
N ASP A 393 0.28 26.99 -26.84
CA ASP A 393 1.31 27.29 -25.83
C ASP A 393 0.89 26.82 -24.44
N TRP A 394 -0.36 27.09 -24.03
CA TRP A 394 -0.90 26.64 -22.74
C TRP A 394 -1.07 25.12 -22.66
N LEU A 395 -1.39 24.45 -23.77
CA LEU A 395 -1.43 22.98 -23.80
C LEU A 395 -0.02 22.41 -23.58
N LYS A 396 1.01 23.00 -24.18
CA LYS A 396 2.39 22.59 -23.97
C LYS A 396 2.84 22.85 -22.53
N GLU A 397 2.57 24.03 -22.00
CA GLU A 397 2.88 24.38 -20.61
C GLU A 397 2.18 23.42 -19.62
N ARG A 398 0.93 23.05 -19.89
CA ARG A 398 0.19 22.08 -19.09
C ARG A 398 0.87 20.71 -19.05
N GLU A 399 1.38 20.23 -20.17
CA GLU A 399 2.12 18.97 -20.21
C GLU A 399 3.46 19.06 -19.47
N GLU A 400 4.19 20.17 -19.60
CA GLU A 400 5.42 20.41 -18.85
C GLU A 400 5.18 20.41 -17.33
N LEU A 401 4.10 21.06 -16.87
CA LEU A 401 3.70 21.07 -15.46
C LEU A 401 3.29 19.68 -14.96
N ARG A 402 2.59 18.89 -15.78
CA ARG A 402 2.23 17.50 -15.46
C ARG A 402 3.46 16.64 -15.25
N LEU A 403 4.43 16.71 -16.16
CA LEU A 403 5.70 16.00 -16.04
C LEU A 403 6.50 16.46 -14.82
N ARG A 404 6.61 17.77 -14.60
CA ARG A 404 7.29 18.34 -13.44
C ARG A 404 6.68 17.85 -12.14
N THR A 405 5.34 17.86 -12.03
CA THR A 405 4.62 17.43 -10.83
C THR A 405 4.74 15.92 -10.62
N LYS A 406 4.71 15.11 -11.68
CA LYS A 406 4.93 13.65 -11.63
C LYS A 406 6.31 13.33 -11.05
N ASN A 407 7.34 14.01 -11.55
CA ASN A 407 8.75 13.74 -11.24
C ASN A 407 9.15 14.12 -9.81
N LEU A 408 8.28 14.81 -9.05
CA LEU A 408 8.50 15.07 -7.62
C LEU A 408 8.34 13.81 -6.75
N PHE A 409 7.68 12.77 -7.27
CA PHE A 409 7.53 11.48 -6.61
C PHE A 409 8.56 10.48 -7.19
N ASN A 410 8.11 9.32 -7.66
CA ASN A 410 8.93 8.43 -8.46
C ASN A 410 9.13 9.02 -9.88
N PRO A 411 10.37 9.20 -10.38
CA PRO A 411 10.60 9.81 -11.70
C PRO A 411 9.99 9.03 -12.88
N GLN A 412 9.98 7.70 -12.79
CA GLN A 412 9.47 6.81 -13.83
C GLN A 412 7.93 6.80 -13.82
N PHE A 413 7.34 6.54 -12.66
CA PHE A 413 5.91 6.22 -12.52
C PHE A 413 5.10 7.27 -11.75
N GLY A 414 5.71 8.24 -11.07
CA GLY A 414 5.04 9.27 -10.28
C GLY A 414 4.40 8.75 -8.98
N SER A 415 3.43 9.49 -8.45
CA SER A 415 2.70 9.15 -7.21
C SER A 415 2.01 7.79 -7.28
N ILE A 416 2.08 6.97 -6.24
CA ILE A 416 1.32 5.71 -6.16
C ILE A 416 -0.19 5.94 -6.17
N PHE A 417 -0.64 7.16 -5.80
CA PHE A 417 -2.05 7.45 -5.63
C PHE A 417 -2.73 8.07 -6.87
N ARG A 418 -1.97 8.75 -7.75
CA ARG A 418 -2.56 9.56 -8.84
C ARG A 418 -1.86 9.41 -10.19
N THR A 419 -2.65 9.42 -11.27
CA THR A 419 -2.22 9.53 -12.68
C THR A 419 -2.62 10.90 -13.24
N CYS A 420 -1.75 11.90 -13.06
CA CYS A 420 -2.04 13.31 -13.36
C CYS A 420 -3.32 13.80 -12.64
N HIS A 421 -4.49 13.60 -13.25
CA HIS A 421 -5.80 13.94 -12.72
C HIS A 421 -6.47 12.78 -11.95
N ASN A 422 -6.41 11.56 -12.48
CA ASN A 422 -7.23 10.44 -12.02
C ASN A 422 -6.60 9.71 -10.82
N PRO A 423 -7.40 9.11 -9.92
CA PRO A 423 -6.85 8.14 -8.97
C PRO A 423 -6.25 6.94 -9.73
N THR A 424 -5.16 6.38 -9.21
CA THR A 424 -4.62 5.11 -9.72
C THR A 424 -5.58 3.96 -9.47
N TYR A 425 -5.37 2.86 -10.18
CA TYR A 425 -6.08 1.62 -9.87
C TYR A 425 -5.84 1.17 -8.42
N PHE A 426 -4.61 1.36 -7.90
CA PHE A 426 -4.28 1.15 -6.49
C PHE A 426 -5.18 1.99 -5.56
N SER A 427 -5.25 3.31 -5.76
CA SER A 427 -6.09 4.20 -4.95
C SER A 427 -7.57 3.81 -4.96
N ARG A 428 -8.10 3.45 -6.13
CA ARG A 428 -9.49 2.98 -6.24
C ARG A 428 -9.75 1.76 -5.35
N ARG A 429 -8.79 0.84 -5.28
CA ARG A 429 -8.89 -0.37 -4.45
C ARG A 429 -8.69 -0.06 -2.98
N LEU A 430 -7.73 0.79 -2.63
CA LEU A 430 -7.51 1.29 -1.27
C LEU A 430 -8.81 1.88 -0.71
N CYS A 431 -9.38 2.87 -1.42
CA CYS A 431 -10.64 3.51 -1.00
C CYS A 431 -11.83 2.55 -0.91
N ARG A 432 -11.81 1.45 -1.67
CA ARG A 432 -12.87 0.46 -1.68
C ARG A 432 -12.75 -0.59 -0.57
N PHE A 433 -11.53 -0.87 -0.09
CA PHE A 433 -11.25 -1.98 0.81
C PHE A 433 -10.79 -1.56 2.20
N SER A 434 -10.57 -0.27 2.43
CA SER A 434 -10.24 0.27 3.74
C SER A 434 -11.19 1.39 4.15
N ASP A 435 -11.68 1.34 5.37
CA ASP A 435 -12.42 2.47 5.98
C ASP A 435 -11.47 3.60 6.34
N VAL A 436 -10.28 3.25 6.82
CA VAL A 436 -9.19 4.20 7.11
C VAL A 436 -7.88 3.70 6.51
N TYR A 437 -6.93 4.60 6.26
CA TYR A 437 -5.57 4.24 5.86
C TYR A 437 -4.55 5.20 6.47
N MET A 438 -3.32 4.71 6.68
CA MET A 438 -2.26 5.45 7.36
C MET A 438 -0.88 4.93 6.95
N ALA A 439 0.16 5.71 7.23
CA ALA A 439 1.54 5.32 6.91
C ALA A 439 2.06 4.19 7.83
N SER A 440 1.63 4.19 9.09
CA SER A 440 2.03 3.21 10.11
C SER A 440 0.95 3.13 11.19
N ILE A 441 0.85 1.98 11.86
CA ILE A 441 -0.01 1.80 13.04
C ILE A 441 0.27 2.83 14.15
N SER A 442 1.50 3.37 14.20
CA SER A 442 1.89 4.41 15.16
C SER A 442 1.05 5.67 15.05
N CYS A 443 0.40 5.90 13.90
CA CYS A 443 -0.53 7.02 13.72
C CYS A 443 -1.69 6.98 14.72
N LEU A 444 -2.08 5.81 15.21
CA LEU A 444 -3.12 5.66 16.25
C LEU A 444 -2.73 6.35 17.57
N LEU A 445 -1.44 6.53 17.85
CA LEU A 445 -0.98 7.22 19.05
C LEU A 445 -1.41 8.70 19.09
N ASN A 446 -1.69 9.31 17.92
CA ASN A 446 -2.06 10.72 17.82
C ASN A 446 -3.54 11.00 18.09
N TYR A 447 -4.35 9.97 18.29
CA TYR A 447 -5.80 10.09 18.47
C TYR A 447 -6.23 9.49 19.79
N ASP A 448 -7.29 10.04 20.38
CA ASP A 448 -7.95 9.39 21.50
C ASP A 448 -8.77 8.18 21.03
N LEU A 449 -8.97 7.17 21.90
CA LEU A 449 -9.79 6.00 21.55
C LEU A 449 -11.29 6.33 21.47
N SER A 450 -11.72 7.54 21.83
CA SER A 450 -13.05 8.06 21.54
C SER A 450 -13.13 8.84 20.22
N TYR A 451 -12.03 8.98 19.48
CA TYR A 451 -11.99 9.78 18.26
C TYR A 451 -12.84 9.15 17.15
N THR A 452 -13.53 10.00 16.38
CA THR A 452 -14.31 9.58 15.22
C THR A 452 -13.72 10.20 13.96
N PHE A 453 -13.33 9.35 13.03
CA PHE A 453 -12.84 9.72 11.71
C PHE A 453 -14.02 9.96 10.77
N TYR A 454 -14.00 11.08 10.06
CA TYR A 454 -15.03 11.43 9.07
C TYR A 454 -14.40 11.57 7.68
N PRO A 455 -15.01 10.97 6.63
CA PRO A 455 -14.52 11.12 5.27
C PRO A 455 -14.73 12.54 4.77
N ARG A 456 -13.78 13.03 3.96
CA ARG A 456 -13.92 14.34 3.32
C ARG A 456 -14.96 14.27 2.21
N ARG A 457 -15.92 15.20 2.20
CA ARG A 457 -16.92 15.33 1.14
C ARG A 457 -16.23 15.75 -0.16
N THR A 458 -16.08 14.81 -1.09
CA THR A 458 -15.63 15.13 -2.45
C THR A 458 -16.86 15.53 -3.27
N PRO A 459 -17.00 16.80 -3.69
CA PRO A 459 -18.11 17.24 -4.51
C PRO A 459 -18.05 16.58 -5.88
N LEU A 460 -19.24 16.30 -6.40
CA LEU A 460 -19.39 15.80 -7.77
C LEU A 460 -19.12 16.92 -8.77
N GLN A 461 -18.82 16.57 -10.03
CA GLN A 461 -18.49 17.56 -11.07
C GLN A 461 -19.61 18.60 -11.33
N HIS A 462 -20.86 18.28 -10.99
CA HIS A 462 -22.01 19.19 -11.12
C HIS A 462 -22.37 19.92 -9.82
N GLU A 463 -21.64 19.65 -8.73
CA GLU A 463 -21.79 20.40 -7.49
C GLU A 463 -20.91 21.64 -7.54
N ALA A 464 -21.47 22.79 -7.19
CA ALA A 464 -20.70 24.03 -7.13
C ALA A 464 -19.52 23.84 -6.17
N PRO A 465 -18.29 24.15 -6.58
CA PRO A 465 -17.16 24.13 -5.67
C PRO A 465 -17.37 25.25 -4.65
N LEU A 466 -17.94 24.93 -3.50
CA LEU A 466 -17.96 25.79 -2.30
C LEU A 466 -16.54 25.92 -1.68
N TRP A 467 -15.52 25.52 -2.43
CA TRP A 467 -14.22 25.03 -1.96
C TRP A 467 -13.20 26.09 -1.56
N MET A 468 -13.57 27.39 -1.53
CA MET A 468 -12.74 28.36 -0.81
C MET A 468 -12.96 28.31 0.72
N ASP A 469 -14.02 27.66 1.23
CA ASP A 469 -14.28 27.59 2.68
C ASP A 469 -13.85 26.28 3.38
N GLN A 470 -13.48 25.22 2.65
CA GLN A 470 -13.17 23.89 3.22
C GLN A 470 -11.68 23.54 3.30
N LEU A 471 -10.83 24.55 3.27
CA LEU A 471 -9.48 24.48 3.77
C LEU A 471 -9.47 24.25 5.32
N CYS A 472 -10.61 24.44 5.99
CA CYS A 472 -10.77 24.30 7.45
C CYS A 472 -11.71 23.15 7.86
N THR A 473 -11.31 21.89 7.64
CA THR A 473 -11.77 20.77 8.48
C THR A 473 -10.59 19.87 8.83
N GLY A 474 -9.65 20.48 9.55
CA GLY A 474 -8.59 19.85 10.35
C GLY A 474 -8.26 20.71 11.58
N CYS A 475 -9.17 21.60 11.98
CA CYS A 475 -8.97 22.57 13.05
C CYS A 475 -9.49 22.01 14.38
N MET A 476 -8.71 21.12 14.99
CA MET A 476 -8.57 21.06 16.44
C MET A 476 -7.12 20.71 16.77
N LYS A 477 -6.44 21.55 17.57
CA LYS A 477 -5.30 21.08 18.35
C LYS A 477 -5.82 20.00 19.30
N THR A 478 -5.43 18.75 19.12
CA THR A 478 -5.53 17.77 20.21
C THR A 478 -4.53 18.16 21.30
N PRO A 479 -4.92 18.30 22.58
CA PRO A 479 -4.03 18.79 23.66
C PRO A 479 -2.88 17.84 24.09
N PHE A 480 -2.37 16.95 23.23
CA PHE A 480 -1.39 15.93 23.64
C PHE A 480 -0.11 15.85 22.79
N LEU A 481 0.17 16.84 21.93
CA LEU A 481 1.34 16.81 21.04
C LEU A 481 2.62 17.48 21.59
N GLU A 482 2.64 17.91 22.87
CA GLU A 482 3.84 18.57 23.45
C GLU A 482 4.62 17.76 24.51
N GLU A 483 4.20 16.54 24.90
CA GLU A 483 4.93 15.79 25.96
C GLU A 483 5.86 14.65 25.49
N MET A 484 6.05 14.42 24.20
CA MET A 484 7.01 13.39 23.72
C MET A 484 8.16 13.91 22.85
N ALA A 485 8.51 15.19 22.99
CA ALA A 485 9.73 15.75 22.38
C ALA A 485 11.04 15.36 23.10
N HIS A 486 10.96 14.57 24.18
CA HIS A 486 12.11 14.14 24.98
C HIS A 486 12.40 12.64 24.91
N ILE A 487 12.19 11.99 23.75
CA ILE A 487 12.93 10.78 23.37
C ILE A 487 13.16 10.84 21.86
N ARG A 488 14.24 11.49 21.45
CA ARG A 488 14.87 11.34 20.12
C ARG A 488 16.37 11.45 20.28
#